data_AF-A0A3D5FH25-F1
#
_entry.id   AF-A0A3D5FH25-F1
#
_cell.length_a   1.000
_cell.length_b   1.000
_cell.length_c   1.000
_cell.angle_alpha   90.00
_cell.angle_beta   90.00
_cell.angle_gamma   90.00
#
_symmetry.space_group_name_H-M   'P 1'
#
loop_
_entity.id
_entity.type
_entity.pdbx_description
1 polymer ?
#
loop_
_entity_poly.entity_id
_entity_poly.type
_entity_poly.pdbx_seq_one_letter_code
_entity_poly.pdbx_strand_id
1 'polypeptide(L)'
;MRSGRFKPLSDRDVERIHDTALALLAEVGMANPIPLLLEKALQAGCRMNDHERLCFPRALVEDTIARVPREIVFCGREPRHDLEYQGSRVHYGGCGEAVRILDVENDCYRPSTLLDIYDCGRLVDALEHIHDHSHWMIATDIGDPRQADINAAYACFAGTSKNISLSFASAANVEPVLQMAQLIAGGEQAFSERPFCSGGGCCVVSPLAYGEENSEVCIASTAFGSPVWIVVAPQAGATAPAALAGTLA
;
A
#
# COMPACT_ATOMS: atom_id res chain seq x y z
N MET A 1 3.42 10.01 -17.64
CA MET A 1 4.54 10.14 -18.62
C MET A 1 4.99 8.76 -19.11
N ARG A 2 5.84 8.60 -20.15
CA ARG A 2 6.46 7.30 -20.51
C ARG A 2 7.95 7.31 -20.16
N SER A 3 8.45 6.24 -19.54
CA SER A 3 9.86 6.10 -19.18
C SER A 3 10.55 4.98 -19.96
N GLY A 4 11.88 5.00 -19.96
CA GLY A 4 12.70 3.87 -20.39
C GLY A 4 12.81 2.80 -19.30
N ARG A 5 13.39 1.65 -19.64
CA ARG A 5 13.65 0.57 -18.69
C ARG A 5 15.16 0.38 -18.53
N PHE A 6 15.70 0.83 -17.40
CA PHE A 6 17.05 0.41 -16.99
C PHE A 6 16.98 -1.03 -16.47
N LYS A 7 17.78 -1.94 -17.05
CA LYS A 7 17.78 -3.37 -16.73
C LYS A 7 19.16 -3.78 -16.21
N PRO A 8 19.45 -3.57 -14.90
CA PRO A 8 20.77 -3.86 -14.34
C PRO A 8 21.05 -5.36 -14.15
N LEU A 9 20.01 -6.19 -14.17
CA LEU A 9 20.11 -7.65 -14.02
C LEU A 9 19.92 -8.35 -15.36
N SER A 10 20.71 -9.40 -15.60
CA SER A 10 20.49 -10.31 -16.71
C SER A 10 19.21 -11.13 -16.48
N ASP A 11 18.60 -11.68 -17.54
CA ASP A 11 17.43 -12.56 -17.39
C ASP A 11 17.73 -13.76 -16.49
N ARG A 12 18.94 -14.32 -16.59
CA ARG A 12 19.40 -15.39 -15.71
C ARG A 12 19.47 -14.96 -14.24
N ASP A 13 19.88 -13.73 -13.94
CA ASP A 13 19.93 -13.27 -12.55
C ASP A 13 18.53 -13.00 -12.00
N VAL A 14 17.61 -12.51 -12.83
CA VAL A 14 16.19 -12.38 -12.47
C VAL A 14 15.60 -13.75 -12.13
N GLU A 15 15.82 -14.76 -12.98
CA GLU A 15 15.37 -16.15 -12.74
C GLU A 15 15.93 -16.69 -11.42
N ARG A 16 17.23 -16.52 -11.16
CA ARG A 16 17.86 -16.98 -9.91
C ARG A 16 17.26 -16.33 -8.66
N ILE A 17 16.99 -15.03 -8.70
CA ILE A 17 16.39 -14.31 -7.58
C ILE A 17 14.94 -14.76 -7.38
N HIS A 18 14.19 -14.90 -8.46
CA HIS A 18 12.82 -15.42 -8.42
C HIS A 18 12.77 -16.84 -7.83
N ASP A 19 13.64 -17.73 -8.29
CA ASP A 19 13.76 -19.09 -7.77
C ASP A 19 14.13 -19.14 -6.29
N THR A 20 14.96 -18.20 -5.84
CA THR A 20 15.33 -18.06 -4.44
C THR A 20 14.14 -17.60 -3.61
N ALA A 21 13.40 -16.59 -4.06
CA ALA A 21 12.18 -16.12 -3.39
C ALA A 21 11.13 -17.25 -3.26
N LEU A 22 10.93 -18.01 -4.34
CA LEU A 22 10.03 -19.17 -4.34
C LEU A 22 10.52 -20.28 -3.40
N ALA A 23 11.83 -20.53 -3.30
CA ALA A 23 12.38 -21.49 -2.34
C ALA A 23 12.14 -21.03 -0.89
N LEU A 24 12.41 -19.75 -0.60
CA LEU A 24 12.19 -19.16 0.72
C LEU A 24 10.72 -19.30 1.14
N LEU A 25 9.78 -18.96 0.26
CA LEU A 25 8.35 -19.11 0.55
C LEU A 25 7.93 -20.58 0.72
N ALA A 26 8.51 -21.52 -0.03
CA ALA A 26 8.13 -22.93 0.01
C ALA A 26 8.74 -23.73 1.17
N GLU A 27 9.95 -23.36 1.62
CA GLU A 27 10.75 -24.10 2.59
C GLU A 27 10.84 -23.38 3.94
N VAL A 28 11.16 -22.09 3.92
CA VAL A 28 11.28 -21.26 5.14
C VAL A 28 9.92 -20.77 5.61
N GLY A 29 9.09 -20.28 4.69
CA GLY A 29 7.75 -19.78 4.95
C GLY A 29 7.71 -18.46 5.73
N MET A 30 6.50 -17.96 5.97
CA MET A 30 6.21 -16.71 6.65
C MET A 30 5.70 -16.96 8.07
N ALA A 31 6.22 -16.23 9.06
CA ALA A 31 5.78 -16.33 10.45
C ALA A 31 4.51 -15.50 10.73
N ASN A 32 3.83 -15.84 11.83
CA ASN A 32 2.69 -15.11 12.40
C ASN A 32 1.51 -14.85 11.44
N PRO A 33 1.06 -15.83 10.63
CA PRO A 33 -0.12 -15.60 9.78
C PRO A 33 -1.35 -15.32 10.64
N ILE A 34 -2.07 -14.25 10.34
CA ILE A 34 -3.34 -13.95 11.03
C ILE A 34 -4.37 -15.07 10.75
N PRO A 35 -5.33 -15.34 11.66
CA PRO A 35 -6.21 -16.51 11.56
C PRO A 35 -6.94 -16.63 10.20
N LEU A 36 -7.50 -15.50 9.71
CA LEU A 36 -8.20 -15.46 8.43
C LEU A 36 -7.28 -15.78 7.24
N LEU A 37 -6.05 -15.27 7.27
CA LEU A 37 -5.05 -15.53 6.23
C LEU A 37 -4.63 -17.00 6.26
N LEU A 38 -4.36 -17.53 7.45
CA LEU A 38 -3.98 -18.93 7.64
C LEU A 38 -5.06 -19.86 7.09
N GLU A 39 -6.33 -19.63 7.46
CA GLU A 39 -7.45 -20.44 6.98
C GLU A 39 -7.51 -20.45 5.45
N LYS A 40 -7.52 -19.28 4.81
CA LYS A 40 -7.58 -19.15 3.35
C LYS A 40 -6.36 -19.77 2.65
N ALA A 41 -5.17 -19.58 3.22
CA ALA A 41 -3.94 -20.13 2.66
C ALA A 41 -3.95 -21.65 2.71
N LEU A 42 -4.35 -22.26 3.84
CA LEU A 42 -4.46 -23.71 3.96
C LEU A 42 -5.50 -24.29 2.98
N GLN A 43 -6.65 -23.62 2.81
CA GLN A 43 -7.65 -23.99 1.81
C GLN A 43 -7.11 -23.93 0.37
N ALA A 44 -6.18 -23.02 0.10
CA ALA A 44 -5.51 -22.86 -1.20
C ALA A 44 -4.35 -23.84 -1.42
N GLY A 45 -4.04 -24.71 -0.45
CA GLY A 45 -2.97 -25.72 -0.55
C GLY A 45 -1.63 -25.29 0.05
N CYS A 46 -1.58 -24.17 0.78
CA CYS A 46 -0.44 -23.87 1.65
C CYS A 46 -0.36 -24.85 2.82
N ARG A 47 0.79 -24.89 3.49
CA ARG A 47 1.03 -25.76 4.65
C ARG A 47 1.77 -25.02 5.74
N MET A 48 1.60 -25.45 6.98
CA MET A 48 2.52 -25.08 8.06
C MET A 48 3.72 -26.02 8.03
N ASN A 49 4.93 -25.50 8.25
CA ASN A 49 6.12 -26.33 8.47
C ASN A 49 6.32 -26.65 9.96
N ASP A 50 7.35 -27.43 10.26
CA ASP A 50 7.70 -27.87 11.62
C ASP A 50 8.11 -26.71 12.55
N HIS A 51 8.30 -25.51 12.00
CA HIS A 51 8.62 -24.28 12.73
C HIS A 51 7.41 -23.33 12.84
N GLU A 52 6.19 -23.81 12.58
CA GLU A 52 4.96 -23.03 12.63
C GLU A 52 4.97 -21.82 11.67
N ARG A 53 5.60 -21.97 10.51
CA ARG A 53 5.63 -20.95 9.45
C ARG A 53 4.76 -21.38 8.27
N LEU A 54 3.99 -20.44 7.75
CA LEU A 54 3.13 -20.64 6.58
C LEU A 54 3.98 -20.71 5.31
N CYS A 55 4.01 -21.87 4.68
CA CYS A 55 4.76 -22.14 3.46
C CYS A 55 3.84 -22.18 2.24
N PHE A 56 4.31 -21.61 1.13
CA PHE A 56 3.56 -21.45 -0.10
C PHE A 56 4.14 -22.34 -1.20
N PRO A 57 3.36 -23.26 -1.80
CA PRO A 57 3.81 -24.02 -2.96
C PRO A 57 4.18 -23.09 -4.12
N ARG A 58 5.28 -23.40 -4.82
CA ARG A 58 5.76 -22.60 -5.96
C ARG A 58 4.66 -22.35 -7.00
N ALA A 59 4.00 -23.43 -7.43
CA ALA A 59 2.92 -23.37 -8.41
C ALA A 59 1.77 -22.46 -7.97
N LEU A 60 1.41 -22.45 -6.68
CA LEU A 60 0.36 -21.58 -6.17
C LEU A 60 0.75 -20.10 -6.30
N VAL A 61 2.00 -19.76 -5.97
CA VAL A 61 2.52 -18.38 -6.10
C VAL A 61 2.52 -17.95 -7.56
N GLU A 62 3.07 -18.77 -8.44
CA GLU A 62 3.15 -18.49 -9.88
C GLU A 62 1.77 -18.37 -10.53
N ASP A 63 0.84 -19.28 -10.23
CA ASP A 63 -0.54 -19.24 -10.71
C ASP A 63 -1.29 -17.99 -10.21
N THR A 64 -1.01 -17.56 -8.97
CA THR A 64 -1.59 -16.34 -8.40
C THR A 64 -1.07 -15.10 -9.14
N ILE A 65 0.24 -15.01 -9.37
CA ILE A 65 0.86 -13.90 -10.12
C ILE A 65 0.34 -13.86 -11.56
N ALA A 66 0.16 -15.03 -12.19
CA ALA A 66 -0.31 -15.13 -13.57
C ALA A 66 -1.74 -14.59 -13.77
N ARG A 67 -2.57 -14.59 -12.71
CA ARG A 67 -3.96 -14.07 -12.74
C ARG A 67 -4.05 -12.55 -12.55
N VAL A 68 -2.97 -11.90 -12.13
CA VAL A 68 -2.99 -10.45 -11.87
C VAL A 68 -3.13 -9.69 -13.20
N PRO A 69 -4.05 -8.70 -13.28
CA PRO A 69 -4.20 -7.89 -14.48
C PRO A 69 -2.91 -7.14 -14.81
N ARG A 70 -2.57 -7.07 -16.10
CA ARG A 70 -1.39 -6.32 -16.59
C ARG A 70 -1.66 -4.83 -16.77
N GLU A 71 -2.93 -4.45 -16.73
CA GLU A 71 -3.41 -3.09 -16.95
C GLU A 71 -4.43 -2.79 -15.86
N ILE A 72 -4.20 -1.69 -15.14
CA ILE A 72 -5.02 -1.27 -14.01
C ILE A 72 -5.27 0.23 -14.17
N VAL A 73 -6.48 0.68 -13.83
CA VAL A 73 -6.82 2.10 -13.75
C VAL A 73 -7.14 2.44 -12.31
N PHE A 74 -6.40 3.38 -11.72
CA PHE A 74 -6.76 4.00 -10.45
C PHE A 74 -7.57 5.26 -10.77
N CYS A 75 -8.82 5.31 -10.34
CA CYS A 75 -9.69 6.43 -10.68
C CYS A 75 -9.39 7.64 -9.81
N GLY A 76 -9.43 8.84 -10.37
CA GLY A 76 -9.64 10.04 -9.58
C GLY A 76 -11.13 10.24 -9.27
N ARG A 77 -11.45 11.22 -8.42
CA ARG A 77 -12.85 11.66 -8.26
C ARG A 77 -13.39 12.27 -9.56
N GLU A 78 -12.51 12.85 -10.36
CA GLU A 78 -12.79 13.32 -11.72
C GLU A 78 -12.03 12.48 -12.75
N PRO A 79 -12.64 12.08 -13.89
CA PRO A 79 -11.99 11.23 -14.89
C PRO A 79 -10.67 11.77 -15.46
N ARG A 80 -10.45 13.09 -15.42
CA ARG A 80 -9.19 13.71 -15.87
C ARG A 80 -7.98 13.34 -15.00
N HIS A 81 -8.22 12.81 -13.80
CA HIS A 81 -7.18 12.37 -12.86
C HIS A 81 -7.04 10.84 -12.80
N ASP A 82 -7.67 10.11 -13.72
CA ASP A 82 -7.51 8.65 -13.79
C ASP A 82 -6.07 8.29 -14.19
N LEU A 83 -5.51 7.30 -13.48
CA LEU A 83 -4.14 6.84 -13.65
C LEU A 83 -4.12 5.47 -14.31
N GLU A 84 -3.73 5.44 -15.58
CA GLU A 84 -3.52 4.20 -16.33
C GLU A 84 -2.16 3.59 -16.02
N TYR A 85 -2.12 2.50 -15.27
CA TYR A 85 -0.94 1.68 -15.04
C TYR A 85 -0.83 0.61 -16.13
N GLN A 86 -0.18 0.99 -17.23
CA GLN A 86 0.02 0.14 -18.40
C GLN A 86 1.40 0.40 -19.02
N GLY A 87 2.10 -0.68 -19.38
CA GLY A 87 3.34 -0.63 -20.14
C GLY A 87 4.43 0.17 -19.42
N SER A 88 4.90 1.25 -20.05
CA SER A 88 5.95 2.13 -19.50
C SER A 88 5.44 3.46 -18.95
N ARG A 89 4.13 3.56 -18.68
CA ARG A 89 3.54 4.74 -18.05
C ARG A 89 4.08 4.89 -16.62
N VAL A 90 4.50 6.10 -16.29
CA VAL A 90 4.98 6.50 -14.97
C VAL A 90 4.10 7.61 -14.44
N HIS A 91 3.69 7.42 -13.18
CA HIS A 91 2.95 8.36 -12.36
C HIS A 91 3.81 8.67 -11.13
N TYR A 92 3.78 9.92 -10.69
CA TYR A 92 4.47 10.38 -9.50
C TYR A 92 3.44 10.68 -8.43
N GLY A 93 3.61 10.09 -7.27
CA GLY A 93 2.81 10.34 -6.08
C GLY A 93 3.69 10.70 -4.92
N GLY A 94 3.09 11.33 -3.92
CA GLY A 94 3.73 11.35 -2.60
C GLY A 94 3.31 10.13 -1.79
N CYS A 95 4.22 9.69 -0.93
CA CYS A 95 4.03 8.61 0.02
C CYS A 95 4.76 9.00 1.32
N GLY A 96 4.19 8.67 2.47
CA GLY A 96 4.82 8.89 3.76
C GLY A 96 3.82 8.99 4.90
N GLU A 97 4.34 9.14 6.11
CA GLU A 97 3.56 9.33 7.33
C GLU A 97 4.41 10.14 8.32
N ALA A 98 4.97 11.26 7.85
CA ALA A 98 5.83 12.08 8.67
C ALA A 98 5.07 12.61 9.90
N VAL A 99 5.68 12.50 11.08
CA VAL A 99 5.13 13.04 12.33
C VAL A 99 5.53 14.50 12.57
N ARG A 100 6.42 15.03 11.72
CA ARG A 100 6.92 16.41 11.76
C ARG A 100 7.06 16.97 10.35
N ILE A 101 6.79 18.26 10.23
CA ILE A 101 6.97 19.04 9.00
C ILE A 101 7.98 20.16 9.23
N LEU A 102 8.73 20.52 8.19
CA LEU A 102 9.60 21.69 8.21
C LEU A 102 8.74 22.95 8.09
N ASP A 103 8.75 23.77 9.14
CA ASP A 103 8.26 25.14 9.10
C ASP A 103 9.32 26.00 8.41
N VAL A 104 9.06 26.34 7.15
CA VAL A 104 9.99 27.10 6.30
C VAL A 104 10.14 28.54 6.78
N GLU A 105 9.13 29.11 7.44
CA GLU A 105 9.19 30.50 7.93
C GLU A 105 10.08 30.61 9.17
N ASN A 106 10.04 29.59 10.04
CA ASN A 106 10.78 29.57 11.30
C ASN A 106 12.06 28.71 11.27
N ASP A 107 12.38 28.09 10.13
CA ASP A 107 13.51 27.16 9.92
C ASP A 107 13.61 26.09 11.03
N CYS A 108 12.47 25.52 11.41
CA CYS A 108 12.40 24.52 12.45
C CYS A 108 11.39 23.40 12.13
N TYR A 109 11.59 22.23 12.73
CA TYR A 109 10.62 21.13 12.61
C TYR A 109 9.57 21.24 13.71
N ARG A 110 8.29 21.19 13.31
CA ARG A 110 7.15 21.13 14.22
C ARG A 110 6.31 19.86 13.99
N PRO A 111 5.53 19.40 14.97
CA PRO A 111 4.54 18.35 14.74
C PRO A 111 3.58 18.72 13.60
N SER A 112 3.20 17.71 12.80
CA SER A 112 2.22 17.87 11.72
C SER A 112 0.79 17.87 12.26
N THR A 113 -0.08 18.61 11.61
CA THR A 113 -1.48 18.80 11.99
C THR A 113 -2.41 18.31 10.89
N LEU A 114 -3.71 18.20 11.20
CA LEU A 114 -4.72 17.91 10.18
C LEU A 114 -4.73 18.96 9.05
N LEU A 115 -4.48 20.23 9.38
CA LEU A 115 -4.41 21.31 8.39
C LEU A 115 -3.26 21.09 7.39
N ASP A 116 -2.11 20.59 7.86
CA ASP A 116 -0.98 20.29 6.98
C ASP A 116 -1.32 19.21 5.95
N ILE A 117 -2.14 18.21 6.32
CA ILE A 117 -2.62 17.18 5.39
C ILE A 117 -3.49 17.82 4.30
N TYR A 118 -4.43 18.68 4.69
CA TYR A 118 -5.29 19.38 3.74
C TYR A 118 -4.49 20.30 2.80
N ASP A 119 -3.56 21.10 3.34
CA ASP A 119 -2.73 22.03 2.57
C ASP A 119 -1.81 21.27 1.60
N CYS A 120 -1.26 20.13 2.01
CA CYS A 120 -0.53 19.23 1.10
C CYS A 120 -1.44 18.68 0.01
N GLY A 121 -2.68 18.30 0.33
CA GLY A 121 -3.67 17.91 -0.66
C GLY A 121 -3.94 19.01 -1.70
N ARG A 122 -4.11 20.27 -1.26
CA ARG A 122 -4.28 21.44 -2.15
C ARG A 122 -3.05 21.68 -3.01
N LEU A 123 -1.84 21.52 -2.45
CA LEU A 123 -0.59 21.62 -3.21
C LEU A 123 -0.54 20.53 -4.29
N VAL A 124 -0.81 19.27 -3.93
CA VAL A 124 -0.85 18.16 -4.88
C VAL A 124 -1.88 18.40 -5.97
N ASP A 125 -3.08 18.91 -5.65
CA ASP A 125 -4.12 19.25 -6.64
C ASP A 125 -3.62 20.25 -7.69
N ALA A 126 -2.81 21.24 -7.28
CA ALA A 126 -2.25 22.26 -8.17
C ALA A 126 -1.03 21.79 -8.99
N LEU A 127 -0.28 20.77 -8.53
CA LEU A 127 0.92 20.30 -9.21
C LEU A 127 0.58 19.37 -10.39
N GLU A 128 0.89 19.80 -11.61
CA GLU A 128 0.65 19.03 -12.84
C GLU A 128 1.35 17.67 -12.85
N HIS A 129 2.56 17.59 -12.27
CA HIS A 129 3.41 16.41 -12.34
C HIS A 129 3.31 15.49 -11.12
N ILE A 130 2.41 15.78 -10.16
CA ILE A 130 2.06 14.87 -9.07
C ILE A 130 0.65 14.36 -9.35
N HIS A 131 0.44 13.05 -9.43
CA HIS A 131 -0.69 12.42 -10.08
C HIS A 131 -1.64 11.76 -9.08
N ASP A 132 -1.13 11.26 -7.96
CA ASP A 132 -1.88 10.72 -6.83
C ASP A 132 -1.44 11.37 -5.51
N HIS A 133 -2.26 11.18 -4.49
CA HIS A 133 -2.03 11.70 -3.14
C HIS A 133 -2.16 10.58 -2.11
N SER A 134 -1.09 10.25 -1.40
CA SER A 134 -1.25 9.76 -0.03
C SER A 134 -1.16 10.95 0.92
N HIS A 135 -1.71 10.85 2.14
CA HIS A 135 -1.27 11.79 3.17
C HIS A 135 0.25 11.65 3.34
N TRP A 136 0.99 12.76 3.42
CA TRP A 136 2.47 12.74 3.57
C TRP A 136 2.88 12.74 5.05
N MET A 137 1.91 13.06 5.91
CA MET A 137 2.06 13.24 7.34
C MET A 137 0.82 12.72 8.06
N ILE A 138 0.98 12.48 9.36
CA ILE A 138 -0.14 12.12 10.24
C ILE A 138 -0.66 13.36 10.99
N ALA A 139 -1.93 13.36 11.38
CA ALA A 139 -2.53 14.41 12.18
C ALA A 139 -2.18 14.25 13.67
N THR A 140 -1.01 14.75 14.09
CA THR A 140 -0.54 14.57 15.48
C THR A 140 -1.29 15.42 16.51
N ASP A 141 -2.11 16.36 16.04
CA ASP A 141 -3.03 17.18 16.83
C ASP A 141 -4.31 16.45 17.24
N ILE A 142 -4.55 15.23 16.73
CA ILE A 142 -5.69 14.37 17.07
C ILE A 142 -5.19 13.14 17.83
N GLY A 143 -5.53 13.04 19.11
CA GLY A 143 -5.03 11.97 19.98
C GLY A 143 -5.75 10.62 19.84
N ASP A 144 -6.99 10.60 19.37
CA ASP A 144 -7.74 9.36 19.13
C ASP A 144 -7.42 8.81 17.73
N PRO A 145 -6.84 7.61 17.59
CA PRO A 145 -6.41 7.07 16.30
C PRO A 145 -7.55 6.93 15.28
N ARG A 146 -8.76 6.59 15.75
CA ARG A 146 -9.93 6.46 14.87
C ARG A 146 -10.36 7.82 14.33
N GLN A 147 -10.42 8.84 15.18
CA GLN A 147 -10.68 10.21 14.73
C GLN A 147 -9.57 10.70 13.80
N ALA A 148 -8.30 10.37 14.08
CA ALA A 148 -7.18 10.77 13.23
C ALA A 148 -7.31 10.21 11.81
N ASP A 149 -7.54 8.91 11.65
CA ASP A 149 -7.71 8.27 10.34
C ASP A 149 -8.91 8.85 9.56
N ILE A 150 -10.06 8.99 10.22
CA ILE A 150 -11.28 9.51 9.58
C ILE A 150 -11.10 10.96 9.13
N ASN A 151 -10.51 11.81 9.98
CA ASN A 151 -10.29 13.20 9.64
C ASN A 151 -9.18 13.36 8.60
N ALA A 152 -8.09 12.58 8.67
CA ALA A 152 -7.03 12.58 7.66
C ALA A 152 -7.58 12.21 6.27
N ALA A 153 -8.39 11.14 6.19
CA ALA A 153 -9.06 10.77 4.95
C ALA A 153 -9.97 11.89 4.42
N TYR A 154 -10.77 12.51 5.29
CA TYR A 154 -11.59 13.68 4.93
C TYR A 154 -10.75 14.84 4.41
N ALA A 155 -9.63 15.17 5.08
CA ALA A 155 -8.73 16.24 4.66
C ALA A 155 -8.12 15.96 3.27
N CYS A 156 -7.72 14.71 2.99
CA CYS A 156 -7.29 14.29 1.65
C CYS A 156 -8.41 14.48 0.61
N PHE A 157 -9.62 13.99 0.89
CA PHE A 157 -10.77 14.12 -0.01
C PHE A 157 -11.18 15.57 -0.27
N ALA A 158 -11.03 16.44 0.73
CA ALA A 158 -11.30 17.87 0.62
C ALA A 158 -10.18 18.61 -0.14
N GLY A 159 -8.93 18.16 0.02
CA GLY A 159 -7.75 18.80 -0.56
C GLY A 159 -7.59 18.57 -2.06
N THR A 160 -7.94 17.39 -2.57
CA THR A 160 -7.70 17.05 -3.99
C THR A 160 -8.82 16.22 -4.60
N SER A 161 -8.89 16.26 -5.93
CA SER A 161 -9.77 15.41 -6.76
C SER A 161 -9.03 14.22 -7.41
N LYS A 162 -7.72 14.10 -7.17
CA LYS A 162 -6.87 13.00 -7.64
C LYS A 162 -7.15 11.69 -6.88
N ASN A 163 -6.60 10.58 -7.37
CA ASN A 163 -6.68 9.30 -6.65
C ASN A 163 -5.97 9.40 -5.30
N ILE A 164 -6.54 8.78 -4.26
CA ILE A 164 -6.03 8.87 -2.89
C ILE A 164 -5.64 7.50 -2.33
N SER A 165 -4.39 7.39 -1.87
CA SER A 165 -3.88 6.23 -1.13
C SER A 165 -3.97 6.50 0.38
N LEU A 166 -4.76 5.70 1.08
CA LEU A 166 -5.03 5.83 2.50
C LEU A 166 -4.32 4.75 3.29
N SER A 167 -3.92 5.08 4.51
CA SER A 167 -3.49 4.14 5.54
C SER A 167 -4.37 4.30 6.78
N PHE A 168 -4.33 3.29 7.63
CA PHE A 168 -5.19 3.20 8.81
C PHE A 168 -4.40 2.64 9.98
N ALA A 169 -4.63 3.19 11.16
CA ALA A 169 -4.12 2.64 12.41
C ALA A 169 -4.78 1.30 12.78
N SER A 170 -5.99 1.01 12.27
CA SER A 170 -6.72 -0.23 12.55
C SER A 170 -7.68 -0.58 11.42
N ALA A 171 -7.91 -1.88 11.21
CA ALA A 171 -8.89 -2.39 10.25
C ALA A 171 -10.31 -1.85 10.50
N ALA A 172 -10.67 -1.60 11.76
CA ALA A 172 -11.98 -1.05 12.13
C ALA A 172 -12.21 0.39 11.60
N ASN A 173 -11.14 1.11 11.24
CA ASN A 173 -11.22 2.47 10.73
C ASN A 173 -11.46 2.53 9.21
N VAL A 174 -11.31 1.39 8.50
CA VAL A 174 -11.54 1.31 7.05
C VAL A 174 -13.01 1.56 6.70
N GLU A 175 -13.93 0.87 7.39
CA GLU A 175 -15.37 0.94 7.13
C GLU A 175 -15.94 2.37 7.21
N PRO A 176 -15.72 3.16 8.28
CA PRO A 176 -16.26 4.52 8.33
C PRO A 176 -15.67 5.44 7.24
N VAL A 177 -14.43 5.21 6.79
CA VAL A 177 -13.83 5.97 5.69
C VAL A 177 -14.37 5.52 4.33
N LEU A 178 -14.64 4.22 4.14
CA LEU A 178 -15.34 3.71 2.96
C LEU A 178 -16.74 4.33 2.85
N GLN A 179 -17.51 4.38 3.93
CA GLN A 179 -18.83 5.03 3.97
C GLN A 179 -18.76 6.50 3.57
N MET A 180 -17.73 7.22 4.04
CA MET A 180 -17.48 8.61 3.65
C MET A 180 -17.17 8.73 2.15
N ALA A 181 -16.31 7.87 1.62
CA ALA A 181 -15.94 7.86 0.20
C ALA A 181 -17.16 7.55 -0.69
N GLN A 182 -18.00 6.59 -0.29
CA GLN A 182 -19.26 6.26 -0.97
C GLN A 182 -20.23 7.45 -0.96
N LEU A 183 -20.37 8.15 0.17
CA LEU A 183 -21.21 9.34 0.25
C LEU A 183 -20.71 10.44 -0.71
N ILE A 184 -19.40 10.67 -0.76
CA ILE A 184 -18.76 11.64 -1.67
C ILE A 184 -18.96 11.24 -3.14
N ALA A 185 -18.93 9.95 -3.47
CA ALA A 185 -19.17 9.45 -4.82
C ALA A 185 -20.63 9.61 -5.29
N GLY A 186 -21.56 9.85 -4.37
CA GLY A 186 -23.01 9.84 -4.65
C GLY A 186 -23.69 8.48 -4.40
N GLY A 187 -23.05 7.57 -3.66
CA GLY A 187 -23.59 6.28 -3.24
C GLY A 187 -22.63 5.11 -3.47
N GLU A 188 -22.96 3.97 -2.88
CA GLU A 188 -22.17 2.72 -3.00
C GLU A 188 -21.97 2.29 -4.45
N GLN A 189 -23.02 2.32 -5.28
CA GLN A 189 -22.93 1.94 -6.69
C GLN A 189 -21.96 2.87 -7.46
N ALA A 190 -22.10 4.18 -7.28
CA ALA A 190 -21.24 5.16 -7.96
C ALA A 190 -19.77 5.00 -7.55
N PHE A 191 -19.52 4.70 -6.27
CA PHE A 191 -18.17 4.41 -5.79
C PHE A 191 -17.64 3.08 -6.35
N SER A 192 -18.43 2.01 -6.34
CA SER A 192 -17.99 0.70 -6.85
C SER A 192 -17.68 0.71 -8.34
N GLU A 193 -18.36 1.55 -9.13
CA GLU A 193 -18.06 1.71 -10.56
C GLU A 193 -16.75 2.46 -10.79
N ARG A 194 -16.38 3.39 -9.89
CA ARG A 194 -15.21 4.27 -10.01
C ARG A 194 -14.60 4.59 -8.64
N PRO A 195 -13.94 3.63 -7.98
CA PRO A 195 -13.38 3.87 -6.66
C PRO A 195 -12.19 4.81 -6.77
N PHE A 196 -12.28 5.97 -6.11
CA PHE A 196 -11.28 7.03 -6.21
C PHE A 196 -10.22 7.00 -5.10
N CYS A 197 -10.26 5.99 -4.25
CA CYS A 197 -9.27 5.76 -3.21
C CYS A 197 -8.98 4.28 -3.00
N SER A 198 -7.87 4.00 -2.33
CA SER A 198 -7.42 2.65 -1.97
C SER A 198 -6.79 2.67 -0.58
N GLY A 199 -6.98 1.60 0.17
CA GLY A 199 -6.23 1.34 1.40
C GLY A 199 -5.05 0.40 1.17
N GLY A 200 -4.16 0.31 2.16
CA GLY A 200 -3.02 -0.59 2.11
C GLY A 200 -2.12 -0.45 3.33
N GLY A 201 -0.96 -1.09 3.26
CA GLY A 201 -0.03 -1.08 4.39
C GLY A 201 1.20 -1.96 4.21
N CYS A 202 2.01 -1.99 5.27
CA CYS A 202 3.18 -2.84 5.40
C CYS A 202 2.79 -4.13 6.16
N CYS A 203 2.10 -5.05 5.49
CA CYS A 203 1.63 -6.29 6.10
C CYS A 203 2.76 -7.29 6.40
N VAL A 204 3.94 -7.13 5.80
CA VAL A 204 5.12 -7.94 6.07
C VAL A 204 6.12 -7.16 6.92
N VAL A 205 6.45 -7.72 8.09
CA VAL A 205 7.53 -7.28 8.96
C VAL A 205 8.76 -8.13 8.66
N SER A 206 9.83 -7.50 8.20
CA SER A 206 11.08 -8.18 7.90
C SER A 206 11.79 -8.62 9.20
N PRO A 207 12.32 -9.86 9.27
CA PRO A 207 12.36 -10.87 8.21
C PRO A 207 11.12 -11.79 8.18
N LEU A 208 10.48 -11.88 7.01
CA LEU A 208 9.48 -12.92 6.64
C LEU A 208 8.43 -13.22 7.72
N ALA A 209 7.79 -12.20 8.28
CA ALA A 209 6.68 -12.34 9.23
C ALA A 209 5.53 -11.43 8.83
N TYR A 210 4.29 -11.79 9.18
CA TYR A 210 3.16 -10.88 9.06
C TYR A 210 3.08 -9.97 10.28
N GLY A 211 2.83 -8.68 10.04
CA GLY A 211 2.37 -7.76 11.08
C GLY A 211 0.85 -7.88 11.20
N GLU A 212 0.35 -8.25 12.37
CA GLU A 212 -1.08 -8.56 12.59
C GLU A 212 -1.99 -7.40 12.19
N GLU A 213 -1.83 -6.24 12.84
CA GLU A 213 -2.67 -5.05 12.63
C GLU A 213 -2.65 -4.60 11.15
N ASN A 214 -1.45 -4.50 10.54
CA ASN A 214 -1.32 -4.11 9.14
C ASN A 214 -1.91 -5.14 8.17
N SER A 215 -1.83 -6.43 8.50
CA SER A 215 -2.44 -7.49 7.67
C SER A 215 -3.95 -7.39 7.70
N GLU A 216 -4.54 -7.12 8.87
CA GLU A 216 -5.97 -6.88 9.00
C GLU A 216 -6.41 -5.62 8.23
N VAL A 217 -5.64 -4.52 8.31
CA VAL A 217 -5.89 -3.30 7.53
C VAL A 217 -5.85 -3.59 6.03
N CYS A 218 -4.86 -4.33 5.54
CA CYS A 218 -4.76 -4.69 4.12
C CYS A 218 -5.96 -5.53 3.66
N ILE A 219 -6.42 -6.48 4.48
CA ILE A 219 -7.60 -7.29 4.17
C ILE A 219 -8.86 -6.42 4.18
N ALA A 220 -9.07 -5.60 5.20
CA ALA A 220 -10.21 -4.70 5.28
C ALA A 220 -10.24 -3.72 4.10
N SER A 221 -9.06 -3.23 3.67
CA SER A 221 -8.91 -2.31 2.53
C SER A 221 -9.36 -2.91 1.19
N THR A 222 -9.50 -4.23 1.07
CA THR A 222 -10.09 -4.85 -0.13
C THR A 222 -11.54 -4.41 -0.37
N ALA A 223 -12.24 -3.94 0.68
CA ALA A 223 -13.61 -3.44 0.59
C ALA A 223 -13.76 -2.18 -0.26
N PHE A 224 -12.67 -1.43 -0.52
CA PHE A 224 -12.70 -0.29 -1.43
C PHE A 224 -12.92 -0.70 -2.90
N GLY A 225 -12.75 -1.97 -3.27
CA GLY A 225 -12.84 -2.40 -4.67
C GLY A 225 -11.68 -1.92 -5.56
N SER A 226 -10.71 -1.22 -4.98
CA SER A 226 -9.44 -0.81 -5.60
C SER A 226 -8.31 -1.77 -5.24
N PRO A 227 -7.22 -1.84 -6.03
CA PRO A 227 -6.03 -2.57 -5.64
C PRO A 227 -5.48 -2.09 -4.29
N VAL A 228 -5.14 -3.05 -3.42
CA VAL A 228 -4.50 -2.78 -2.13
C VAL A 228 -3.01 -2.58 -2.37
N TRP A 229 -2.47 -1.45 -1.91
CA TRP A 229 -1.03 -1.21 -2.00
C TRP A 229 -0.31 -1.93 -0.85
N ILE A 230 0.76 -2.65 -1.19
CA ILE A 230 1.56 -3.43 -0.24
C ILE A 230 3.01 -2.97 -0.33
N VAL A 231 3.59 -2.61 0.81
CA VAL A 231 5.00 -2.22 0.91
C VAL A 231 5.73 -3.19 1.82
N VAL A 232 6.94 -3.57 1.39
CA VAL A 232 7.89 -4.32 2.20
C VAL A 232 9.19 -3.53 2.25
N ALA A 233 9.77 -3.39 3.44
CA ALA A 233 10.94 -2.54 3.67
C ALA A 233 12.10 -3.31 4.33
N PRO A 234 12.63 -4.37 3.69
CA PRO A 234 13.80 -5.06 4.22
C PRO A 234 15.02 -4.15 4.23
N GLN A 235 15.79 -4.18 5.31
CA GLN A 235 17.04 -3.44 5.45
C GLN A 235 18.21 -4.42 5.33
N ALA A 236 18.97 -4.31 4.25
CA ALA A 236 20.13 -5.17 3.99
C ALA A 236 21.14 -5.07 5.15
N GLY A 237 21.45 -6.21 5.77
CA GLY A 237 22.36 -6.31 6.91
C GLY A 237 21.71 -6.04 8.27
N ALA A 238 20.42 -5.73 8.34
CA ALA A 238 19.67 -5.58 9.59
C ALA A 238 18.48 -6.55 9.64
N THR A 239 17.45 -6.32 8.81
CA THR A 239 16.23 -7.15 8.76
C THR A 239 16.18 -8.05 7.52
N ALA A 240 17.24 -8.03 6.71
CA ALA A 240 17.47 -8.93 5.59
C ALA A 240 18.99 -9.23 5.45
N PRO A 241 19.39 -10.27 4.69
CA PRO A 241 20.81 -10.58 4.48
C PRO A 241 21.61 -9.38 3.93
N ALA A 242 22.87 -9.22 4.34
CA ALA A 242 23.72 -8.13 3.84
C ALA A 242 24.00 -8.21 2.32
N ALA A 243 23.89 -9.40 1.73
CA ALA A 243 24.01 -9.59 0.29
C ALA A 243 22.76 -9.07 -0.43
N LEU A 244 22.93 -8.13 -1.37
CA LEU A 244 21.82 -7.46 -2.07
C LEU A 244 20.88 -8.44 -2.79
N ALA A 245 21.43 -9.48 -3.42
CA ALA A 245 20.61 -10.50 -4.08
C ALA A 245 19.72 -11.26 -3.09
N GLY A 246 20.18 -11.49 -1.86
CA GLY A 246 19.40 -12.11 -0.79
C GLY A 246 18.49 -11.15 -0.04
N THR A 247 18.69 -9.83 -0.15
CA THR A 247 17.70 -8.82 0.29
C THR A 247 16.55 -8.70 -0.71
N LEU A 248 16.84 -8.86 -2.00
CA LEU A 248 15.85 -8.76 -3.07
C LEU A 248 14.99 -10.02 -3.22
N ALA A 249 15.55 -11.19 -2.90
CA ALA A 249 14.85 -12.47 -2.87
C ALA A 249 13.97 -12.60 -1.62
#